data_AF-A0A914U0D1-F1
#
_entry.id   AF-A0A914U0D1-F1
#
_cell.length_a   1.000
_cell.length_b   1.000
_cell.length_c   1.000
_cell.angle_alpha   90.00
_cell.angle_beta   90.00
_cell.angle_gamma   90.00
#
_symmetry.space_group_name_H-M   'P 1'
#
loop_
_entity.id
_entity.type
_entity.pdbx_description
1 polymer ?
#
loop_
_entity_poly.entity_id
_entity_poly.type
_entity_poly.pdbx_seq_one_letter_code
_entity_poly.pdbx_strand_id
1 'polypeptide(L)'
;MKFLVLITGVTIFAAICSAKALIKEDDSIGEKVCDMCVELIEKATDQIIEHEDDFKQNGGKICDVVTLGNDELDKKCHEIITDKVDQIISLVKEKTAPKDVCVSISVCSEQ
;
A
#
# COMPACT_ATOMS: atom_id res chain seq x y z
N MET A 1 -22.31 -33.72 -0.51
CA MET A 1 -21.65 -32.92 0.54
C MET A 1 -20.62 -32.03 -0.15
N LYS A 2 -20.85 -30.70 -0.11
CA LYS A 2 -20.08 -29.56 -0.65
C LYS A 2 -19.52 -29.70 -2.09
N PHE A 3 -20.47 -29.68 -3.05
CA PHE A 3 -20.45 -29.19 -4.46
C PHE A 3 -19.14 -29.24 -5.26
N LEU A 4 -18.99 -29.92 -6.41
CA LEU A 4 -19.91 -30.46 -7.44
C LEU A 4 -21.03 -29.52 -7.97
N VAL A 5 -20.79 -28.21 -7.97
CA VAL A 5 -21.52 -27.17 -8.75
C VAL A 5 -20.43 -26.13 -9.00
N LEU A 6 -19.69 -26.15 -10.11
CA LEU A 6 -20.06 -25.46 -11.35
C LEU A 6 -19.21 -26.01 -12.51
N ILE A 7 -19.17 -27.34 -12.66
CA ILE A 7 -18.97 -27.96 -13.97
C ILE A 7 -20.31 -27.94 -14.75
N THR A 8 -21.02 -26.80 -14.67
CA THR A 8 -21.86 -26.27 -15.75
C THR A 8 -21.03 -25.29 -16.58
N GLY A 9 -19.72 -25.57 -16.68
CA GLY A 9 -18.86 -24.92 -17.64
C GLY A 9 -19.40 -25.18 -19.05
N VAL A 10 -19.36 -24.14 -19.88
CA VAL A 10 -19.52 -24.19 -21.34
C VAL A 10 -20.95 -24.02 -21.92
N THR A 11 -21.98 -23.54 -21.20
CA THR A 11 -23.30 -23.25 -21.86
C THR A 11 -24.01 -21.93 -21.57
N ILE A 12 -23.43 -20.95 -20.87
CA ILE A 12 -24.07 -19.63 -20.69
C ILE A 12 -23.08 -18.51 -21.04
N PHE A 13 -22.72 -18.41 -22.31
CA PHE A 13 -22.05 -17.23 -22.87
C PHE A 13 -23.02 -16.26 -23.57
N ALA A 14 -24.32 -16.48 -23.44
CA ALA A 14 -25.34 -15.62 -24.01
C ALA A 14 -26.32 -15.20 -22.91
N ALA A 15 -26.43 -13.89 -22.72
CA ALA A 15 -27.34 -13.20 -21.81
C ALA A 15 -26.99 -13.34 -20.32
N ILE A 16 -26.17 -12.42 -19.79
CA ILE A 16 -26.70 -11.23 -19.09
C ILE A 16 -25.70 -10.07 -19.23
N CYS A 17 -26.06 -9.05 -20.03
CA CYS A 17 -25.55 -7.69 -19.87
C CYS A 17 -26.13 -7.14 -18.57
N SER A 18 -25.35 -7.07 -17.49
CA SER A 18 -25.50 -6.08 -16.41
C SER A 18 -24.35 -6.20 -15.42
N ALA A 19 -23.74 -5.04 -15.13
CA ALA A 19 -22.77 -4.76 -14.09
C ALA A 19 -21.48 -5.61 -14.07
N LYS A 20 -20.40 -4.99 -14.54
CA LYS A 20 -19.07 -5.17 -13.95
C LYS A 20 -19.17 -4.86 -12.45
N ALA A 21 -19.47 -5.84 -11.63
CA ALA A 21 -19.35 -5.76 -10.18
C ALA A 21 -19.31 -7.18 -9.65
N LEU A 22 -18.46 -7.42 -8.64
CA LEU A 22 -18.31 -8.67 -7.88
C LEU A 22 -17.26 -9.66 -8.40
N ILE A 23 -16.06 -9.17 -8.73
CA ILE A 23 -14.83 -9.84 -8.28
C ILE A 23 -14.06 -8.79 -7.46
N LYS A 24 -14.42 -8.64 -6.19
CA LYS A 24 -13.66 -7.87 -5.20
C LYS A 24 -12.99 -8.90 -4.30
N GLU A 25 -12.04 -9.62 -4.89
CA GLU A 25 -11.20 -10.61 -4.22
C GLU A 25 -9.73 -10.18 -4.43
N ASP A 26 -9.32 -9.11 -3.74
CA ASP A 26 -7.92 -8.84 -3.28
C ASP A 26 -7.77 -7.54 -2.42
N ASP A 27 -8.85 -6.90 -1.96
CA ASP A 27 -8.73 -5.54 -1.41
C ASP A 27 -8.12 -5.45 0.01
N SER A 28 -8.13 -6.55 0.78
CA SER A 28 -7.75 -6.51 2.21
C SER A 28 -6.25 -6.36 2.47
N ILE A 29 -5.41 -6.79 1.53
CA ILE A 29 -3.95 -6.65 1.66
C ILE A 29 -3.55 -5.27 1.15
N GLY A 30 -4.12 -4.82 0.02
CA GLY A 30 -3.90 -3.48 -0.51
C GLY A 30 -4.29 -2.37 0.47
N GLU A 31 -5.43 -2.52 1.16
CA GLU A 31 -5.87 -1.58 2.20
C GLU A 31 -4.86 -1.51 3.36
N LYS A 32 -4.41 -2.65 3.89
CA LYS A 32 -3.40 -2.69 4.96
C LYS A 32 -2.06 -2.10 4.57
N VAL A 33 -1.61 -2.37 3.34
CA VAL A 33 -0.36 -1.80 2.81
C VAL A 33 -0.48 -0.29 2.63
N CYS A 34 -1.66 0.19 2.22
CA CYS A 34 -1.93 1.62 2.13
C CYS A 34 -1.95 2.29 3.51
N ASP A 35 -2.64 1.70 4.50
CA ASP A 35 -2.67 2.21 5.87
C ASP A 35 -1.27 2.24 6.50
N MET A 36 -0.48 1.17 6.32
CA MET A 36 0.92 1.11 6.74
C MET A 36 1.76 2.21 6.08
N CYS A 37 1.56 2.49 4.79
CA CYS A 37 2.25 3.58 4.12
C CYS A 37 1.90 4.93 4.75
N VAL A 38 0.63 5.20 5.03
CA VAL A 38 0.21 6.46 5.65
C VAL A 38 0.88 6.62 7.00
N GLU A 39 0.87 5.58 7.84
CA GLU A 39 1.52 5.61 9.16
C GLU A 39 3.05 5.77 9.06
N LEU A 40 3.69 5.12 8.07
CA LEU A 40 5.10 5.32 7.75
C LEU A 40 5.40 6.79 7.48
N ILE A 41 4.64 7.44 6.60
CA ILE A 41 4.86 8.85 6.25
C ILE A 41 4.60 9.76 7.45
N GLU A 42 3.55 9.51 8.22
CA GLU A 42 3.25 10.26 9.44
C GLU A 42 4.39 10.21 10.45
N LYS A 43 4.90 9.01 10.76
CA LYS A 43 6.02 8.86 11.72
C LYS A 43 7.34 9.39 11.16
N ALA A 44 7.55 9.32 9.86
CA ALA A 44 8.79 9.74 9.21
C ALA A 44 8.89 11.26 8.99
N THR A 45 7.77 11.99 9.01
CA THR A 45 7.71 13.39 8.59
C THR A 45 8.71 14.28 9.33
N ASP A 46 8.73 14.22 10.66
CA ASP A 46 9.65 15.05 11.46
C ASP A 46 11.11 14.66 11.21
N GLN A 47 11.41 13.36 11.10
CA GLN A 47 12.76 12.88 10.77
C GLN A 47 13.22 13.33 9.39
N ILE A 48 12.32 13.32 8.39
CA ILE A 48 12.61 13.80 7.03
C ILE A 48 12.93 15.29 7.04
N ILE A 49 12.17 16.08 7.80
CA ILE A 49 12.31 17.54 7.85
C ILE A 49 13.58 17.94 8.59
N GLU A 50 13.87 17.31 9.72
CA GLU A 50 14.98 17.70 10.60
C GLU A 50 16.29 16.99 10.24
N HIS A 51 16.21 15.76 9.72
CA HIS A 51 17.34 14.83 9.58
C HIS A 51 17.27 14.01 8.28
N GLU A 52 17.07 14.66 7.13
CA GLU A 52 16.93 14.00 5.82
C GLU A 52 18.00 12.92 5.55
N ASP A 53 19.29 13.25 5.73
CA ASP A 53 20.39 12.32 5.44
C ASP A 53 20.34 11.08 6.35
N ASP A 54 19.90 11.25 7.60
CA ASP A 54 19.68 10.13 8.52
C ASP A 54 18.49 9.28 8.06
N PHE A 55 17.39 9.90 7.64
CA PHE A 55 16.25 9.17 7.09
C PHE A 55 16.61 8.40 5.80
N LYS A 56 17.45 8.97 4.92
CA LYS A 56 17.95 8.24 3.73
C LYS A 56 18.77 7.01 4.09
N GLN A 57 19.58 7.10 5.15
CA GLN A 57 20.45 6.00 5.56
C GLN A 57 19.74 4.97 6.43
N ASN A 58 18.81 5.41 7.27
CA ASN A 58 18.27 4.65 8.40
C ASN A 58 16.73 4.59 8.40
N GLY A 59 16.05 5.16 7.42
CA GLY A 59 14.59 5.25 7.35
C GLY A 59 13.91 3.89 7.45
N GLY A 60 14.57 2.82 6.97
CA GLY A 60 14.10 1.44 7.14
C GLY A 60 13.79 1.03 8.59
N LYS A 61 14.46 1.62 9.59
CA LYS A 61 14.20 1.30 11.01
C LYS A 61 12.80 1.67 11.48
N ILE A 62 12.13 2.57 10.76
CA ILE A 62 10.75 2.92 11.06
C ILE A 62 9.77 1.80 10.70
N CYS A 63 10.17 0.89 9.79
CA CYS A 63 9.37 -0.25 9.36
C CYS A 63 9.06 -1.17 10.55
N ASP A 64 10.06 -1.52 11.34
CA ASP A 64 9.88 -2.32 12.57
C ASP A 64 8.81 -1.72 13.51
N VAL A 65 8.74 -0.38 13.56
CA VAL A 65 7.80 0.35 14.42
C VAL A 65 6.39 0.34 13.83
N VAL A 66 6.22 0.60 12.54
CA VAL A 66 4.89 0.67 11.90
C VAL A 66 4.29 -0.72 11.67
N THR A 67 5.12 -1.75 11.51
CA THR A 67 4.66 -3.11 11.20
C THR A 67 4.51 -3.98 12.45
N LEU A 68 5.04 -3.52 13.59
CA LEU A 68 5.06 -4.25 14.86
C LEU A 68 5.65 -5.67 14.71
N GLY A 69 6.61 -5.84 13.80
CA GLY A 69 7.25 -7.12 13.50
C GLY A 69 6.41 -8.08 12.64
N ASN A 70 5.45 -7.57 11.85
CA ASN A 70 4.79 -8.37 10.82
C ASN A 70 5.72 -8.51 9.60
N ASP A 71 6.30 -9.69 9.39
CA ASP A 71 7.28 -9.95 8.32
C ASP A 71 6.83 -9.51 6.91
N GLU A 72 5.55 -9.70 6.57
CA GLU A 72 5.04 -9.37 5.23
C GLU A 72 4.94 -7.86 5.02
N LEU A 73 4.35 -7.17 6.00
CA LEU A 73 4.26 -5.71 5.98
C LEU A 73 5.65 -5.08 6.11
N ASP A 74 6.52 -5.65 6.93
CA ASP A 74 7.85 -5.10 7.19
C ASP A 74 8.68 -5.11 5.90
N LYS A 75 8.69 -6.25 5.22
CA LYS A 75 9.28 -6.37 3.89
C LYS A 75 8.69 -5.34 2.92
N LYS A 76 7.37 -5.14 2.90
CA LYS A 76 6.72 -4.15 2.02
C LYS A 76 7.10 -2.71 2.36
N CYS A 77 7.17 -2.37 3.64
CA CYS A 77 7.64 -1.07 4.09
C CYS A 77 9.08 -0.82 3.62
N HIS A 78 9.96 -1.80 3.79
CA HIS A 78 11.35 -1.70 3.33
C HIS A 78 11.47 -1.54 1.81
N GLU A 79 10.65 -2.27 1.04
CA GLU A 79 10.57 -2.10 -0.42
C GLU A 79 10.14 -0.66 -0.79
N ILE A 80 9.12 -0.11 -0.12
CA ILE A 80 8.64 1.26 -0.33
C ILE A 80 9.76 2.28 -0.06
N ILE A 81 10.43 2.19 1.08
CA ILE A 81 11.51 3.13 1.42
C ILE A 81 12.64 3.00 0.41
N THR A 82 13.09 1.78 0.11
CA THR A 82 14.21 1.56 -0.82
C THR A 82 13.93 2.13 -2.21
N ASP A 83 12.71 1.94 -2.72
CA ASP A 83 12.36 2.33 -4.08
C ASP A 83 11.92 3.79 -4.21
N LYS A 84 11.39 4.38 -3.14
CA LYS A 84 10.67 5.67 -3.18
C LYS A 84 11.23 6.74 -2.24
N VAL A 85 12.30 6.48 -1.49
CA VAL A 85 12.82 7.41 -0.45
C VAL A 85 12.99 8.85 -0.94
N ASP A 86 13.63 9.08 -2.09
CA ASP A 86 13.84 10.44 -2.60
C ASP A 86 12.52 11.13 -2.99
N GLN A 87 11.57 10.38 -3.57
CA GLN A 87 10.25 10.91 -3.92
C GLN A 87 9.43 11.23 -2.65
N ILE A 88 9.47 10.35 -1.65
CA ILE A 88 8.83 10.56 -0.34
C ILE A 88 9.37 11.83 0.31
N ILE A 89 10.69 12.01 0.35
CA ILE A 89 11.33 13.19 0.94
C ILE A 89 10.88 14.46 0.23
N SER A 90 10.85 14.45 -1.12
CA SER A 90 10.40 15.60 -1.90
C SER A 90 8.97 15.99 -1.55
N LEU A 91 8.05 15.03 -1.57
CA LEU A 91 6.63 15.27 -1.32
C LEU A 91 6.35 15.72 0.13
N VAL A 92 7.06 15.16 1.10
CA VAL A 92 6.96 15.58 2.52
C VAL A 92 7.45 17.01 2.70
N LYS A 93 8.56 17.41 2.04
CA LYS A 93 9.05 18.80 2.07
C LYS A 93 8.11 19.79 1.40
N GLU A 94 7.34 19.34 0.42
CA GLU A 94 6.25 20.09 -0.20
C GLU A 94 4.99 20.17 0.68
N LYS A 95 5.01 19.56 1.87
CA LYS A 95 3.88 19.47 2.81
C LYS A 95 2.68 18.73 2.23
N THR A 96 2.94 17.77 1.34
CA THR A 96 1.91 16.86 0.82
C THR A 96 1.37 16.02 1.96
N ALA A 97 0.04 15.85 2.03
CA ALA A 97 -0.56 15.06 3.10
C ALA A 97 -0.13 13.58 2.99
N PRO A 98 0.05 12.85 4.10
CA PRO A 98 0.54 11.46 4.09
C PRO A 98 -0.20 10.53 3.13
N LYS A 99 -1.53 10.64 3.06
CA LYS A 99 -2.35 9.87 2.12
C LYS A 99 -2.00 10.19 0.66
N ASP A 100 -1.86 11.47 0.34
CA ASP A 100 -1.53 11.93 -1.01
C ASP A 100 -0.09 11.56 -1.40
N VAL A 101 0.83 11.50 -0.43
CA VAL A 101 2.18 10.93 -0.65
C VAL A 101 2.06 9.47 -1.08
N CYS A 102 1.31 8.66 -0.33
CA CYS A 102 1.13 7.23 -0.61
C CYS A 102 0.39 6.96 -1.93
N VAL A 103 -0.51 7.84 -2.35
CA VAL A 103 -1.11 7.82 -3.70
C VAL A 103 -0.06 8.18 -4.77
N SER A 104 0.72 9.23 -4.55
CA SER A 104 1.72 9.74 -5.50
C SER A 104 2.85 8.75 -5.78
N ILE A 105 3.17 7.88 -4.82
CA ILE A 105 4.15 6.78 -4.98
C ILE A 105 3.51 5.46 -5.44
N SER A 106 2.21 5.48 -5.78
CA SER A 106 1.42 4.34 -6.26
C SER A 106 1.28 3.18 -5.26
N VAL A 107 1.29 3.47 -3.96
CA VAL A 107 1.04 2.48 -2.90
C VAL A 107 -0.45 2.44 -2.55
N CYS A 108 -1.08 3.61 -2.44
CA CYS A 108 -2.52 3.75 -2.29
C CYS A 108 -3.18 4.04 -3.64
N SER A 109 -4.42 3.56 -3.82
CA SER A 109 -5.28 4.02 -4.90
C SER A 109 -5.93 5.37 -4.56
N GLU A 110 -6.25 6.17 -5.58
CA GLU A 110 -7.17 7.31 -5.43
C GLU A 110 -8.54 6.78 -5.01
N GLN A 111 -8.97 7.06 -3.79
CA GLN A 111 -10.27 6.65 -3.24
C GLN A 111 -11.17 7.86 -3.02
#